data_AF-A0A699YU42-F1
#
_entry.id   AF-A0A699YU42-F1
#
_cell.length_a   1.000
_cell.length_b   1.000
_cell.length_c   1.000
_cell.angle_alpha   90.00
_cell.angle_beta   90.00
_cell.angle_gamma   90.00
#
_symmetry.space_group_name_H-M   'P 1'
#
loop_
_entity.id
_entity.type
_entity.pdbx_description
1 polymer ?
#
loop_
_entity_poly.entity_id
_entity_poly.type
_entity_poly.pdbx_seq_one_letter_code
_entity_poly.pdbx_strand_id
1 'polypeptide(L)'
;MAAAVAQAAVNSAVAAANVVSEAPGKVLSAATTKGRRLLVILHGEKTDDVLVRDAIKRLRSDGYTVEVRVTYEAGDVDRLVREAVALRSADTLVAAGGDGTVCEVVEALLQHTGGLPDTKGVVGSHDSGPESKVLAQGTGRPPHVPHLSVGILPMGTSNDFAATTGIPNDPYEALLLATRPDSAKALDVGLLNGK
;
A
#
# COMPACT_ATOMS: atom_id res chain seq x y z
N MET A 1 -23.91 -8.59 -41.46
CA MET A 1 -23.31 -7.63 -40.51
C MET A 1 -23.25 -8.14 -39.06
N ALA A 2 -24.09 -9.11 -38.64
CA ALA A 2 -24.09 -9.64 -37.26
C ALA A 2 -22.94 -10.62 -36.92
N ALA A 3 -22.35 -11.31 -37.91
CA ALA A 3 -21.31 -12.32 -37.64
C ALA A 3 -19.91 -11.73 -37.33
N ALA A 4 -19.59 -10.52 -37.79
CA ALA A 4 -18.29 -9.90 -37.57
C ALA A 4 -18.12 -9.33 -36.14
N VAL A 5 -19.22 -8.92 -35.51
CA VAL A 5 -19.21 -8.39 -34.13
C VAL A 5 -19.01 -9.52 -33.11
N ALA A 6 -19.53 -10.72 -33.40
CA ALA A 6 -19.35 -11.89 -32.54
C ALA A 6 -17.89 -12.38 -32.54
N GLN A 7 -17.20 -12.33 -33.69
CA GLN A 7 -15.79 -12.78 -33.78
C GLN A 7 -14.83 -11.81 -33.05
N ALA A 8 -15.12 -10.50 -33.04
CA ALA A 8 -14.35 -9.52 -32.27
C ALA A 8 -14.51 -9.73 -30.75
N ALA A 9 -15.71 -10.06 -30.28
CA ALA A 9 -15.96 -10.37 -28.86
C ALA A 9 -15.31 -11.69 -28.43
N VAL A 10 -15.30 -12.70 -29.29
CA VAL A 10 -14.58 -13.97 -29.04
C VAL A 10 -13.07 -13.74 -29.02
N ASN A 11 -12.53 -12.90 -29.91
CA ASN A 11 -11.10 -12.58 -29.92
C ASN A 11 -10.66 -11.71 -28.73
N SER A 12 -11.52 -10.83 -28.20
CA SER A 12 -11.27 -10.12 -26.93
C SER A 12 -11.38 -11.02 -25.69
N ALA A 13 -12.23 -12.05 -25.72
CA ALA A 13 -12.33 -13.03 -24.64
C ALA A 13 -11.13 -14.02 -24.63
N VAL A 14 -10.59 -14.36 -25.80
CA VAL A 14 -9.38 -15.21 -25.91
C VAL A 14 -8.12 -14.43 -25.53
N ALA A 15 -8.10 -13.10 -25.68
CA ALA A 15 -7.02 -12.24 -25.16
C ALA A 15 -7.04 -12.07 -23.62
N ALA A 16 -8.15 -12.44 -22.96
CA ALA A 16 -8.27 -12.47 -21.49
C ALA A 16 -7.75 -13.78 -20.86
N ALA A 17 -7.22 -14.70 -21.67
CA ALA A 17 -6.56 -15.91 -21.21
C ALA A 17 -5.11 -15.96 -21.74
N ASN A 18 -4.14 -15.72 -20.85
CA ASN A 18 -2.71 -15.96 -21.04
C ASN A 18 -2.01 -15.28 -22.23
N VAL A 19 -1.50 -14.05 -22.01
CA VAL A 19 -0.19 -13.65 -22.56
C VAL A 19 0.61 -12.95 -21.47
N VAL A 20 1.25 -13.74 -20.61
CA VAL A 20 2.48 -13.31 -19.92
C VAL A 20 3.60 -14.06 -20.62
N SER A 21 4.41 -13.32 -21.38
CA SER A 21 5.63 -13.83 -22.00
C SER A 21 6.62 -14.25 -20.90
N GLU A 22 7.02 -15.52 -20.92
CA GLU A 22 7.81 -16.18 -19.88
C GLU A 22 9.33 -15.99 -20.00
N ALA A 23 10.01 -15.97 -18.84
CA ALA A 23 11.40 -16.39 -18.68
C ALA A 23 11.43 -17.67 -17.81
N PRO A 24 12.31 -18.65 -18.08
CA PRO A 24 12.20 -19.99 -17.48
C PRO A 24 12.76 -20.01 -16.05
N GLY A 25 11.97 -20.52 -15.08
CA GLY A 25 12.57 -21.02 -13.83
C GLY A 25 11.85 -20.80 -12.49
N LYS A 26 10.59 -20.33 -12.43
CA LYS A 26 9.86 -20.34 -11.16
C LYS A 26 8.36 -20.55 -11.34
N VAL A 27 7.90 -21.77 -11.11
CA VAL A 27 6.48 -22.08 -10.98
C VAL A 27 6.01 -21.50 -9.64
N LEU A 28 5.39 -20.33 -9.66
CA LEU A 28 4.56 -19.85 -8.57
C LEU A 28 3.11 -20.08 -8.98
N SER A 29 2.43 -20.93 -8.19
CA SER A 29 1.03 -21.28 -8.37
C SER A 29 0.14 -20.04 -8.46
N ALA A 30 -0.78 -20.02 -9.42
CA ALA A 30 -1.86 -19.05 -9.60
C ALA A 30 -2.92 -19.15 -8.48
N ALA A 31 -2.49 -19.11 -7.22
CA ALA A 31 -3.35 -19.13 -6.05
C ALA A 31 -3.85 -17.71 -5.73
N THR A 32 -5.01 -17.36 -6.30
CA THR A 32 -6.00 -16.42 -5.76
C THR A 32 -5.52 -15.01 -5.39
N THR A 33 -5.09 -14.20 -6.37
CA THR A 33 -4.95 -12.73 -6.22
C THR A 33 -6.31 -12.02 -6.07
N LYS A 34 -7.41 -12.67 -6.48
CA LYS A 34 -8.77 -12.11 -6.51
C LYS A 34 -9.45 -11.97 -5.12
N GLY A 35 -8.77 -12.37 -4.03
CA GLY A 35 -9.27 -12.28 -2.66
C GLY A 35 -8.66 -11.18 -1.79
N ARG A 36 -7.70 -10.39 -2.32
CA ARG A 36 -7.03 -9.35 -1.52
C ARG A 36 -7.94 -8.14 -1.30
N ARG A 37 -7.92 -7.63 -0.06
CA ARG A 37 -8.66 -6.46 0.40
C ARG A 37 -7.74 -5.26 0.45
N LEU A 38 -8.03 -4.27 -0.39
CA LEU A 38 -7.36 -2.99 -0.41
C LEU A 38 -8.17 -2.01 0.42
N LEU A 39 -7.51 -1.30 1.33
CA LEU A 39 -8.06 -0.12 1.99
C LEU A 39 -7.32 1.10 1.47
N VAL A 40 -8.01 1.91 0.66
CA VAL A 40 -7.50 3.18 0.14
C VAL A 40 -7.79 4.28 1.14
N ILE A 41 -6.74 4.87 1.71
CA ILE A 41 -6.80 6.06 2.55
C ILE A 41 -6.57 7.27 1.65
N LEU A 42 -7.66 7.95 1.28
CA LEU A 42 -7.69 9.05 0.33
C LEU A 42 -7.63 10.39 1.04
N HIS A 43 -6.68 11.23 0.66
CA HIS A 43 -6.58 12.58 1.18
C HIS A 43 -7.79 13.44 0.73
N GLY A 44 -8.39 14.18 1.66
CA GLY A 44 -9.65 14.91 1.47
C GLY A 44 -9.70 15.85 0.26
N GLU A 45 -8.59 16.55 -0.03
CA GLU A 45 -8.47 17.46 -1.18
C GLU A 45 -8.54 16.76 -2.55
N LYS A 46 -8.43 15.44 -2.58
CA LYS A 46 -8.32 14.63 -3.80
C LYS A 46 -9.57 13.78 -4.07
N THR A 47 -10.64 14.00 -3.32
CA THR A 47 -11.88 13.21 -3.37
C THR A 47 -12.67 13.34 -4.67
N ASP A 48 -12.55 14.46 -5.38
CA ASP A 48 -13.24 14.73 -6.64
C ASP A 48 -12.42 14.38 -7.89
N ASP A 49 -11.26 13.74 -7.72
CA ASP A 49 -10.46 13.27 -8.84
C ASP A 49 -11.19 12.15 -9.59
N VAL A 50 -11.60 12.46 -10.82
CA VAL A 50 -12.36 11.55 -11.70
C VAL A 50 -11.52 10.33 -12.08
N LEU A 51 -10.22 10.49 -12.31
CA LEU A 51 -9.35 9.39 -12.71
C LEU A 51 -9.22 8.37 -11.59
N VAL A 52 -9.11 8.83 -10.34
CA VAL A 52 -9.09 7.94 -9.17
C VAL A 52 -10.42 7.25 -8.96
N ARG A 53 -11.53 7.98 -9.08
CA ARG A 53 -12.88 7.38 -8.97
C ARG A 53 -13.07 6.29 -10.02
N ASP A 54 -12.66 6.53 -11.27
CA ASP A 54 -12.82 5.57 -12.35
C ASP A 54 -11.86 4.38 -12.22
N ALA A 55 -10.63 4.60 -11.76
CA ALA A 55 -9.70 3.52 -11.44
C ALA A 55 -10.23 2.60 -10.32
N ILE A 56 -10.80 3.16 -9.25
CA ILE A 56 -11.43 2.38 -8.17
C ILE A 56 -12.63 1.58 -8.68
N LYS A 57 -13.50 2.19 -9.49
CA LYS A 57 -14.65 1.49 -10.10
C LYS A 57 -14.20 0.34 -10.99
N ARG A 58 -13.17 0.58 -11.82
CA ARG A 58 -12.60 -0.42 -12.71
C ARG A 58 -12.01 -1.59 -11.91
N LEU A 59 -11.18 -1.31 -10.91
CA LEU A 59 -10.57 -2.35 -10.07
C LEU A 59 -11.63 -3.18 -9.32
N ARG A 60 -12.71 -2.55 -8.83
CA ARG A 60 -13.86 -3.27 -8.25
C ARG A 60 -14.57 -4.15 -9.29
N SER A 61 -14.74 -3.67 -10.52
CA SER A 61 -15.36 -4.42 -11.61
C SER A 61 -14.51 -5.63 -12.04
N ASP A 62 -13.19 -5.54 -11.90
CA ASP A 62 -12.25 -6.63 -12.13
C ASP A 62 -12.28 -7.69 -10.99
N GLY A 63 -13.03 -7.42 -9.92
CA GLY A 63 -13.33 -8.35 -8.83
C GLY A 63 -12.45 -8.19 -7.59
N TYR A 64 -11.69 -7.10 -7.47
CA TYR A 64 -10.93 -6.79 -6.26
C TYR A 64 -11.82 -6.14 -5.20
N THR A 65 -11.56 -6.45 -3.93
CA THR A 65 -12.24 -5.78 -2.82
C THR A 65 -11.50 -4.50 -2.48
N VAL A 66 -12.13 -3.35 -2.75
CA VAL A 66 -11.54 -2.03 -2.51
C VAL A 66 -12.44 -1.22 -1.60
N GLU A 67 -12.00 -0.97 -0.38
CA GLU A 67 -12.59 -0.01 0.54
C GLU A 67 -11.90 1.35 0.37
N VAL A 68 -12.65 2.44 0.48
CA VAL A 68 -12.12 3.80 0.38
C VAL A 68 -12.53 4.56 1.63
N ARG A 69 -11.56 5.13 2.33
CA ARG A 69 -11.79 5.99 3.49
C ARG A 69 -11.09 7.32 3.25
N VAL A 70 -11.80 8.40 3.53
CA VAL A 70 -11.36 9.75 3.25
C VAL A 70 -10.90 10.40 4.55
N THR A 71 -9.76 11.08 4.53
CA THR A 71 -9.30 11.90 5.66
C THR A 71 -9.96 13.27 5.62
N TYR A 72 -10.24 13.84 6.79
CA TYR A 72 -10.78 15.18 6.95
C TYR A 72 -9.87 16.07 7.79
N GLU A 73 -9.32 15.54 8.88
CA GLU A 73 -8.46 16.28 9.81
C GLU A 73 -7.20 15.50 10.20
N ALA A 74 -6.28 16.17 10.88
CA ALA A 74 -5.05 15.55 11.37
C ALA A 74 -5.35 14.39 12.34
N GLY A 75 -4.65 13.28 12.17
CA GLY A 75 -4.86 12.07 12.99
C GLY A 75 -5.90 11.10 12.43
N ASP A 76 -6.60 11.44 11.34
CA ASP A 76 -7.47 10.48 10.66
C ASP A 76 -6.69 9.28 10.14
N VAL A 77 -5.52 9.49 9.55
CA VAL A 77 -4.70 8.37 9.05
C VAL A 77 -4.34 7.42 10.18
N ASP A 78 -3.87 7.92 11.32
CA ASP A 78 -3.59 7.11 12.52
C ASP A 78 -4.79 6.25 12.91
N ARG A 79 -5.96 6.88 13.06
CA ARG A 79 -7.20 6.21 13.43
C ARG A 79 -7.58 5.13 12.42
N LEU A 80 -7.54 5.45 11.12
CA LEU A 80 -7.90 4.54 10.03
C LEU A 80 -6.95 3.33 9.96
N VAL A 81 -5.64 3.56 10.10
CA VAL A 81 -4.62 2.52 10.12
C VAL A 81 -4.77 1.63 11.35
N ARG A 82 -4.96 2.21 12.53
CA ARG A 82 -5.19 1.47 13.78
C ARG A 82 -6.40 0.55 13.66
N GLU A 83 -7.52 1.05 13.14
CA GLU A 83 -8.73 0.24 12.89
C GLU A 83 -8.43 -0.91 11.93
N ALA A 84 -7.71 -0.65 10.83
CA ALA A 84 -7.39 -1.67 9.83
C ALA A 84 -6.48 -2.78 10.39
N VAL A 85 -5.49 -2.41 11.20
CA VAL A 85 -4.58 -3.35 11.88
C VAL A 85 -5.33 -4.19 12.90
N ALA A 86 -6.12 -3.54 13.78
CA ALA A 86 -6.85 -4.22 14.85
C ALA A 86 -7.88 -5.22 14.31
N LEU A 87 -8.57 -4.87 13.22
CA LEU A 87 -9.62 -5.69 12.62
C LEU A 87 -9.11 -6.66 11.55
N ARG A 88 -7.84 -6.56 11.15
CA ARG A 88 -7.28 -7.26 9.98
C ARG A 88 -8.18 -7.12 8.75
N SER A 89 -8.68 -5.89 8.53
CA SER A 89 -9.69 -5.61 7.50
C SER A 89 -9.11 -5.46 6.10
N ALA A 90 -7.79 -5.26 6.00
CA ALA A 90 -7.08 -5.12 4.73
C ALA A 90 -5.84 -6.03 4.67
N ASP A 91 -5.43 -6.37 3.46
CA ASP A 91 -4.14 -7.01 3.17
C ASP A 91 -3.15 -5.99 2.58
N THR A 92 -3.66 -4.87 2.04
CA THR A 92 -2.88 -3.73 1.55
C THR A 92 -3.54 -2.41 1.97
N LEU A 93 -2.79 -1.56 2.67
CA LEU A 93 -3.14 -0.15 2.90
C LEU A 93 -2.61 0.69 1.75
N VAL A 94 -3.46 1.42 1.04
CA VAL A 94 -3.03 2.31 -0.04
C VAL A 94 -3.05 3.76 0.45
N ALA A 95 -1.88 4.39 0.50
CA ALA A 95 -1.75 5.81 0.74
C ALA A 95 -2.06 6.57 -0.56
N ALA A 96 -3.23 7.21 -0.64
CA ALA A 96 -3.66 7.98 -1.80
C ALA A 96 -3.53 9.48 -1.54
N GLY A 97 -2.37 10.03 -1.92
CA GLY A 97 -1.95 11.38 -1.58
C GLY A 97 -0.54 11.68 -2.09
N GLY A 98 0.11 12.68 -1.49
CA GLY A 98 1.54 12.97 -1.73
C GLY A 98 2.45 12.27 -0.74
N ASP A 99 3.74 12.64 -0.73
CA ASP A 99 4.74 12.04 0.16
C ASP A 99 4.38 12.19 1.65
N GLY A 100 3.75 13.32 2.04
CA GLY A 100 3.26 13.51 3.41
C GLY A 100 2.23 12.46 3.85
N THR A 101 1.31 12.08 2.96
CA THR A 101 0.33 11.01 3.23
C THR A 101 1.01 9.64 3.34
N VAL A 102 2.03 9.39 2.52
CA VAL A 102 2.83 8.15 2.58
C VAL A 102 3.54 8.07 3.94
N CYS A 103 4.22 9.14 4.35
CA CYS A 103 4.87 9.21 5.67
C CYS A 103 3.89 8.97 6.81
N GLU A 104 2.72 9.61 6.78
CA GLU A 104 1.71 9.47 7.84
C GLU A 104 1.18 8.02 7.95
N VAL A 105 0.93 7.36 6.81
CA VAL A 105 0.50 5.95 6.79
C VAL A 105 1.59 5.03 7.32
N VAL A 106 2.85 5.26 6.93
CA VAL A 106 4.00 4.45 7.39
C VAL A 106 4.24 4.65 8.90
N GLU A 107 4.22 5.89 9.38
CA GLU A 107 4.36 6.23 10.80
C GLU A 107 3.27 5.52 11.62
N ALA A 108 2.00 5.67 11.23
CA ALA A 108 0.89 5.01 11.89
C ALA A 108 1.02 3.48 11.87
N LEU A 109 1.41 2.90 10.73
CA LEU A 109 1.57 1.45 10.61
C LEU A 109 2.64 0.94 11.56
N LEU A 110 3.79 1.62 11.65
CA LEU A 110 4.86 1.22 12.56
C LEU A 110 4.45 1.35 14.03
N GLN A 111 3.68 2.38 14.39
CA GLN A 111 3.14 2.55 15.74
C GLN A 111 2.19 1.41 16.14
N HIS A 112 1.33 0.96 15.23
CA HIS A 112 0.29 -0.04 15.53
C HIS A 112 0.70 -1.50 15.26
N THR A 113 1.86 -1.73 14.66
CA THR A 113 2.41 -3.08 14.41
C THR A 113 3.57 -3.45 15.34
N GLY A 114 3.90 -2.58 16.31
CA GLY A 114 5.01 -2.79 17.27
C GLY A 114 6.39 -2.50 16.68
N GLY A 115 6.47 -1.68 15.62
CA GLY A 115 7.69 -1.32 14.93
C GLY A 115 8.38 -0.04 15.45
N LEU A 116 7.66 0.85 16.16
CA LEU A 116 8.29 1.97 16.87
C LEU A 116 8.62 1.58 18.33
N PRO A 117 9.79 2.01 18.86
CA PRO A 117 10.08 1.86 20.29
C PRO A 117 9.10 2.71 21.14
N ASP A 118 8.71 2.21 22.30
CA ASP A 118 7.83 2.92 23.25
C ASP A 118 8.47 4.26 23.67
N THR A 119 8.00 5.38 23.09
CA THR A 119 8.48 6.74 23.44
C THR A 119 7.59 7.47 24.45
N LYS A 120 6.44 6.90 24.86
CA LYS A 120 5.49 7.53 25.80
C LYS A 120 5.97 7.67 27.27
N GLY A 121 7.27 7.51 27.54
CA GLY A 121 7.88 7.67 28.86
C GLY A 121 8.96 8.76 28.97
N VAL A 122 9.36 9.44 27.89
CA VAL A 122 10.39 10.49 27.97
C VAL A 122 9.74 11.85 28.20
N VAL A 123 9.21 12.05 29.41
CA VAL A 123 9.11 13.39 29.97
C VAL A 123 10.53 13.82 30.34
N GLY A 124 10.99 14.90 29.72
CA GLY A 124 12.32 15.44 29.95
C GLY A 124 12.54 15.79 31.41
N SER A 125 13.49 15.10 32.04
CA SER A 125 14.24 15.63 33.16
C SER A 125 15.67 15.79 32.69
N HIS A 126 16.16 17.03 32.74
CA HIS A 126 17.58 17.36 32.62
C HIS A 126 18.40 16.41 33.50
N ASP A 127 19.13 15.48 32.90
CA ASP A 127 20.35 14.98 33.51
C ASP A 127 21.37 14.58 32.45
N SER A 128 22.58 15.07 32.66
CA SER A 128 23.72 15.02 31.76
C SER A 128 24.59 13.84 32.15
N GLY A 129 24.63 12.79 31.32
CA GLY A 129 25.53 11.66 31.50
C GLY A 129 25.54 10.70 30.30
N PRO A 130 26.70 10.12 29.90
CA PRO A 130 26.81 9.34 28.68
C PRO A 130 26.78 7.84 28.98
N GLU A 131 25.63 7.17 28.95
CA GLU A 131 25.59 5.69 29.06
C GLU A 131 24.57 5.04 28.12
N SER A 132 25.11 4.48 27.03
CA SER A 132 24.97 3.06 26.67
C SER A 132 23.57 2.42 26.81
N LYS A 133 22.71 2.57 25.81
CA LYS A 133 21.69 1.55 25.51
C LYS A 133 22.20 0.62 24.41
N VAL A 134 22.67 -0.52 24.87
CA VAL A 134 23.01 -1.73 24.11
C VAL A 134 21.87 -2.05 23.13
N LEU A 135 22.11 -1.92 21.83
CA LEU A 135 21.26 -2.54 20.81
C LEU A 135 21.49 -4.05 20.90
N ALA A 136 20.50 -4.78 21.41
CA ALA A 136 20.50 -6.23 21.38
C ALA A 136 20.59 -6.72 19.93
N GLN A 137 21.70 -7.38 19.59
CA GLN A 137 21.85 -8.16 18.36
C GLN A 137 20.99 -9.42 18.50
N GLY A 138 19.91 -9.50 17.73
CA GLY A 138 19.03 -10.65 17.63
C GLY A 138 19.20 -11.35 16.28
N THR A 139 19.60 -12.61 16.33
CA THR A 139 19.90 -13.54 15.23
C THR A 139 18.69 -13.84 14.34
N GLY A 140 18.87 -13.72 13.02
CA GLY A 140 18.02 -14.32 11.98
C GLY A 140 16.64 -13.68 11.80
N ARG A 141 16.47 -12.82 10.78
CA ARG A 141 15.15 -12.31 10.38
C ARG A 141 14.31 -13.51 9.90
N PRO A 142 13.19 -13.88 10.56
CA PRO A 142 12.28 -14.87 10.02
C PRO A 142 11.74 -14.38 8.67
N PRO A 143 11.30 -15.28 7.76
CA PRO A 143 10.65 -14.86 6.53
C PRO A 143 9.44 -13.99 6.88
N HIS A 144 9.58 -12.68 6.66
CA HIS A 144 8.53 -11.71 6.93
C HIS A 144 7.50 -11.84 5.82
N VAL A 145 6.40 -12.52 6.12
CA VAL A 145 5.14 -12.31 5.39
C VAL A 145 4.36 -11.27 6.19
N PRO A 146 4.54 -9.96 5.94
CA PRO A 146 3.67 -9.00 6.56
C PRO A 146 2.25 -9.31 6.09
N HIS A 147 1.35 -9.56 7.04
CA HIS A 147 -0.07 -9.70 6.73
C HIS A 147 -0.66 -8.40 6.16
N LEU A 148 0.08 -7.29 6.22
CA LEU A 148 -0.34 -5.97 5.76
C LEU A 148 0.81 -5.28 5.03
N SER A 149 0.59 -4.98 3.74
CA SER A 149 1.53 -4.23 2.89
C SER A 149 1.08 -2.78 2.69
N VAL A 150 1.99 -1.90 2.29
CA VAL A 150 1.67 -0.51 1.91
C VAL A 150 1.76 -0.38 0.39
N GLY A 151 0.68 0.09 -0.23
CA GLY A 151 0.64 0.57 -1.60
C GLY A 151 0.58 2.09 -1.64
N ILE A 152 0.92 2.68 -2.79
CA ILE A 152 0.94 4.13 -2.99
C ILE A 152 0.13 4.46 -4.23
N LEU A 153 -0.79 5.40 -4.10
CA LEU A 153 -1.49 6.03 -5.21
C LEU A 153 -1.00 7.49 -5.28
N PRO A 154 -0.12 7.82 -6.24
CA PRO A 154 0.54 9.12 -6.29
C PRO A 154 -0.44 10.22 -6.71
N MET A 155 -0.86 11.07 -5.76
CA MET A 155 -1.83 12.15 -6.00
C MET A 155 -1.32 13.53 -5.54
N GLY A 156 -0.08 13.61 -5.08
CA GLY A 156 0.59 14.85 -4.68
C GLY A 156 1.25 15.59 -5.85
N THR A 157 1.82 16.76 -5.54
CA THR A 157 2.48 17.63 -6.54
C THR A 157 3.86 17.11 -6.95
N SER A 158 4.68 16.65 -6.00
CA SER A 158 6.05 16.17 -6.26
C SER A 158 6.11 14.66 -6.48
N ASN A 159 5.46 13.88 -5.60
CA ASN A 159 5.46 12.41 -5.62
C ASN A 159 6.86 11.81 -5.80
N ASP A 160 7.86 12.38 -5.10
CA ASP A 160 9.26 12.02 -5.30
C ASP A 160 9.51 10.55 -4.92
N PHE A 161 8.82 10.05 -3.89
CA PHE A 161 8.90 8.65 -3.51
C PHE A 161 8.38 7.73 -4.61
N ALA A 162 7.23 8.04 -5.22
CA ALA A 162 6.66 7.23 -6.29
C ALA A 162 7.55 7.24 -7.55
N ALA A 163 8.07 8.41 -7.92
CA ALA A 163 8.93 8.58 -9.09
C ALA A 163 10.23 7.78 -8.97
N THR A 164 10.86 7.78 -7.80
CA THR A 164 12.12 7.07 -7.56
C THR A 164 11.96 5.55 -7.39
N THR A 165 10.78 5.09 -6.99
CA THR A 165 10.49 3.65 -6.75
C THR A 165 9.84 2.94 -7.94
N GLY A 166 9.53 3.68 -9.01
CA GLY A 166 8.92 3.15 -10.23
C GLY A 166 7.41 2.87 -10.09
N ILE A 167 6.74 3.53 -9.16
CA ILE A 167 5.29 3.41 -8.99
C ILE A 167 4.62 4.20 -10.12
N PRO A 168 3.66 3.60 -10.85
CA PRO A 168 2.96 4.29 -11.93
C PRO A 168 2.22 5.54 -11.44
N ASN A 169 2.21 6.60 -12.26
CA ASN A 169 1.36 7.77 -12.02
C ASN A 169 -0.10 7.56 -12.46
N ASP A 170 -0.36 6.58 -13.33
CA ASP A 170 -1.73 6.22 -13.69
C ASP A 170 -2.43 5.57 -12.49
N PRO A 171 -3.59 6.10 -12.05
CA PRO A 171 -4.26 5.59 -10.86
C PRO A 171 -4.64 4.12 -10.90
N TYR A 172 -5.04 3.62 -12.07
CA TYR A 172 -5.44 2.23 -12.21
C TYR A 172 -4.21 1.31 -12.15
N GLU A 173 -3.13 1.65 -12.86
CA GLU A 173 -1.89 0.87 -12.81
C GLU A 173 -1.25 0.87 -11.40
N ALA A 174 -1.28 2.00 -10.69
CA ALA A 174 -0.82 2.09 -9.31
C ALA A 174 -1.65 1.20 -8.36
N LEU A 175 -2.98 1.26 -8.47
CA LEU A 175 -3.87 0.42 -7.69
C LEU A 175 -3.72 -1.06 -8.05
N LEU A 176 -3.57 -1.38 -9.33
CA LEU A 176 -3.33 -2.74 -9.80
C LEU A 176 -2.02 -3.29 -9.24
N LEU A 177 -0.95 -2.51 -9.22
CA LEU A 177 0.31 -2.86 -8.58
C LEU A 177 0.10 -3.16 -7.09
N ALA A 178 -0.68 -2.35 -6.38
CA ALA A 178 -1.00 -2.56 -4.96
C ALA A 178 -1.79 -3.87 -4.68
N THR A 179 -2.41 -4.49 -5.69
CA THR A 179 -3.04 -5.81 -5.56
C THR A 179 -2.05 -6.98 -5.62
N ARG A 180 -0.79 -6.75 -6.02
CA ARG A 180 0.20 -7.79 -6.33
C ARG A 180 1.12 -8.05 -5.15
N PRO A 181 0.96 -9.15 -4.39
CA PRO A 181 1.81 -9.42 -3.23
C PRO A 181 3.29 -9.65 -3.58
N ASP A 182 3.56 -10.13 -4.79
CA ASP A 182 4.90 -10.35 -5.34
C ASP A 182 5.61 -9.05 -5.74
N SER A 183 4.88 -7.95 -5.85
CA SER A 183 5.47 -6.61 -6.05
C SER A 183 5.95 -5.95 -4.77
N ALA A 184 5.55 -6.48 -3.60
CA ALA A 184 5.94 -5.92 -2.31
C ALA A 184 7.45 -6.08 -2.09
N LYS A 185 8.11 -4.97 -1.78
CA LYS A 185 9.54 -4.92 -1.45
C LYS A 185 9.71 -4.44 -0.02
N ALA A 186 10.67 -5.03 0.71
CA ALA A 186 11.08 -4.47 1.98
C ALA A 186 11.73 -3.10 1.75
N LEU A 187 11.34 -2.13 2.57
CA LEU A 187 11.87 -0.78 2.55
C LEU A 187 12.38 -0.45 3.95
N ASP A 188 13.53 0.22 4.02
CA ASP A 188 14.03 0.81 5.26
C ASP A 188 13.32 2.13 5.52
N VAL A 189 13.02 2.42 6.79
CA VAL A 189 12.40 3.67 7.23
C VAL A 189 13.32 4.34 8.23
N GLY A 190 13.58 5.63 8.04
CA GLY A 190 14.34 6.44 8.99
C GLY A 190 13.41 7.04 10.04
N LEU A 191 13.80 6.95 11.32
CA LEU A 191 13.11 7.61 12.43
C LEU A 191 13.95 8.79 12.93
N LEU A 192 13.36 9.97 13.01
CA LEU A 192 13.95 11.19 13.53
C LEU A 192 13.11 11.72 14.70
N ASN A 193 13.74 11.93 15.86
CA ASN A 193 13.06 12.43 17.07
C ASN A 193 11.84 11.58 17.51
N GLY A 194 11.87 10.28 17.22
CA GLY A 194 10.78 9.36 17.55
C GLY A 194 9.61 9.36 16.57
N LYS A 195 9.80 9.89 15.36
CA LYS A 195 8.84 9.85 14.25
C LYS A 195 9.52 9.44 12.94
#